data_AF-A0A7S1LCJ0-F1
#
_entry.id   AF-A0A7S1LCJ0-F1
#
_cell.length_a   1.000
_cell.length_b   1.000
_cell.length_c   1.000
_cell.angle_alpha   90.00
_cell.angle_beta   90.00
_cell.angle_gamma   90.00
#
_symmetry.space_group_name_H-M   'P 1'
#
loop_
_entity.id
_entity.type
_entity.pdbx_description
1 polymer ?
#
loop_
_entity_poly.entity_id
_entity_poly.type
_entity_poly.pdbx_seq_one_letter_code
_entity_poly.pdbx_strand_id
1 'polypeptide(L)'
;MDDELLVSWAGRSPEERQSILQVTDPEIVRLITANMRVLWTAEIQARQFGVRGLVHPFDQTQLPLLSTMEFDNSGKEGEQVSSVVKWPKVFHEDPMVLPSVLRCALPATSAVRRAPKALKPQRWPQLLQPPAKSWVDFEKQLAQLVEQ
;
A
#
# COMPACT_ATOMS: atom_id res chain seq x y z
N MET A 1 21.12 -1.29 9.93
CA MET A 1 20.29 -2.37 10.52
C MET A 1 18.96 -2.39 9.80
N ASP A 2 18.98 -2.51 8.47
CA ASP A 2 17.76 -2.42 7.63
C ASP A 2 17.14 -3.79 7.33
N ASP A 3 17.78 -4.85 7.81
CA ASP A 3 17.43 -6.23 7.52
C ASP A 3 16.59 -6.89 8.61
N GLU A 4 16.45 -6.36 9.83
CA GLU A 4 15.80 -7.13 10.90
C GLU A 4 14.30 -7.38 10.65
N LEU A 5 13.58 -6.39 10.11
CA LEU A 5 12.19 -6.53 9.68
C LEU A 5 12.06 -7.47 8.47
N LEU A 6 12.92 -7.32 7.46
CA LEU A 6 12.90 -8.15 6.25
C LEU A 6 13.37 -9.59 6.51
N VAL A 7 14.28 -9.79 7.46
CA VAL A 7 14.73 -11.08 7.97
C VAL A 7 13.61 -11.72 8.80
N SER A 8 12.92 -10.95 9.65
CA SER A 8 11.74 -11.46 10.36
C SER A 8 10.61 -11.84 9.41
N TRP A 9 10.45 -11.10 8.31
CA TRP A 9 9.48 -11.42 7.26
C TRP A 9 9.80 -12.75 6.58
N ALA A 10 11.06 -12.95 6.18
CA ALA A 10 11.52 -14.19 5.55
C ALA A 10 11.40 -15.41 6.47
N GLY A 11 11.43 -15.22 7.78
CA GLY A 11 11.25 -16.30 8.78
C GLY A 11 9.79 -16.70 9.04
N ARG A 12 8.81 -15.88 8.68
CA ARG A 12 7.36 -16.14 8.90
C ARG A 12 6.79 -17.13 7.90
N SER A 13 5.72 -17.85 8.28
CA SER A 13 4.99 -18.70 7.34
C SER A 13 4.20 -17.86 6.32
N PRO A 14 3.86 -18.42 5.13
CA PRO A 14 3.01 -17.73 4.16
C PRO A 14 1.67 -17.27 4.74
N GLU A 15 1.07 -18.05 5.65
CA GLU A 15 -0.19 -17.72 6.31
C GLU A 15 -0.05 -16.53 7.27
N GLU A 16 1.04 -16.48 8.03
CA GLU A 16 1.35 -15.33 8.91
C GLU A 16 1.57 -14.07 8.08
N ARG A 17 2.34 -14.17 7.00
CA ARG A 17 2.56 -13.07 6.04
C ARG A 17 1.26 -12.59 5.41
N GLN A 18 0.40 -13.53 5.01
CA GLN A 18 -0.91 -13.22 4.47
C GLN A 18 -1.78 -12.47 5.48
N SER A 19 -1.78 -12.89 6.75
CA SER A 19 -2.56 -12.22 7.80
C SER A 19 -2.04 -10.80 8.08
N ILE A 20 -0.74 -10.56 7.98
CA ILE A 20 -0.13 -9.24 8.22
C ILE A 20 -0.40 -8.28 7.06
N LEU A 21 -0.39 -8.79 5.83
CA LEU A 21 -0.68 -8.00 4.63
C LEU A 21 -2.17 -7.67 4.44
N GLN A 22 -3.05 -8.12 5.33
CA GLN A 22 -4.46 -7.76 5.28
C GLN A 22 -4.73 -6.50 6.11
N VAL A 23 -5.20 -5.46 5.44
CA VAL A 23 -5.67 -4.24 6.09
C VAL A 23 -7.18 -4.38 6.31
N THR A 24 -7.56 -4.54 7.57
CA THR A 24 -8.95 -4.70 8.02
C THR A 24 -9.48 -3.48 8.78
N ASP A 25 -8.61 -2.52 9.11
CA ASP A 25 -9.00 -1.30 9.82
C ASP A 25 -9.91 -0.44 8.92
N PRO A 26 -11.16 -0.16 9.32
CA PRO A 26 -12.12 0.53 8.48
C PRO A 26 -11.73 1.99 8.20
N GLU A 27 -11.00 2.65 9.10
CA GLU A 27 -10.53 4.01 8.86
C GLU A 27 -9.43 4.02 7.79
N ILE A 28 -8.49 3.08 7.87
CA ILE A 28 -7.42 2.94 6.87
C ILE A 28 -8.01 2.60 5.50
N VAL A 29 -8.92 1.63 5.42
CA VAL A 29 -9.57 1.25 4.16
C VAL A 29 -10.37 2.41 3.56
N ARG A 30 -11.08 3.18 4.40
CA ARG A 30 -11.77 4.40 3.97
C ARG A 30 -10.79 5.45 3.42
N LEU A 31 -9.63 5.64 4.06
CA LEU A 31 -8.59 6.58 3.61
C LEU A 31 -7.94 6.14 2.29
N ILE A 32 -7.64 4.85 2.12
CA ILE A 32 -7.15 4.28 0.84
C ILE A 32 -8.16 4.58 -0.26
N THR A 33 -9.43 4.24 -0.03
CA THR A 33 -10.52 4.45 -1.01
C THR A 33 -10.71 5.93 -1.35
N ALA A 34 -10.65 6.82 -0.36
CA ALA A 34 -10.77 8.26 -0.56
C ALA A 34 -9.61 8.82 -1.40
N ASN A 35 -8.37 8.43 -1.11
CA ASN A 35 -7.19 8.81 -1.89
C ASN A 35 -7.31 8.35 -3.35
N MET A 36 -7.67 7.08 -3.59
CA MET A 36 -7.90 6.57 -4.95
C MET A 36 -8.95 7.38 -5.71
N ARG A 37 -10.07 7.72 -5.07
CA ARG A 37 -11.15 8.49 -5.71
C ARG A 37 -10.70 9.90 -6.09
N VAL A 38 -9.96 10.57 -5.20
CA VAL A 38 -9.44 11.92 -5.46
C VAL A 38 -8.45 11.89 -6.61
N LEU A 39 -7.49 10.97 -6.60
CA LEU A 39 -6.49 10.81 -7.65
C LEU A 39 -7.13 10.46 -9.00
N TRP A 40 -8.13 9.58 -9.02
CA TRP A 40 -8.87 9.27 -10.24
C TRP A 40 -9.62 10.47 -10.79
N THR A 41 -10.28 11.23 -9.92
CA THR A 41 -11.02 12.43 -10.33
C THR A 41 -10.07 13.44 -10.97
N ALA A 42 -8.91 13.65 -10.36
CA ALA A 42 -7.87 14.54 -10.88
C ALA A 42 -7.33 14.05 -12.24
N GLU A 43 -7.07 12.75 -12.40
CA GLU A 43 -6.60 12.16 -13.66
C GLU A 43 -7.65 12.28 -14.78
N ILE A 44 -8.93 12.04 -14.49
CA ILE A 44 -10.03 12.21 -15.45
C ILE A 44 -10.12 13.67 -15.89
N GLN A 45 -10.06 14.61 -14.95
CA GLN A 45 -10.07 16.05 -15.27
C GLN A 45 -8.85 16.43 -16.12
N ALA A 46 -7.64 16.01 -15.73
CA ALA A 46 -6.42 16.29 -16.49
C ALA A 46 -6.52 15.79 -17.94
N ARG A 47 -7.06 14.58 -18.14
CA ARG A 47 -7.28 14.00 -19.48
C ARG A 47 -8.29 14.78 -20.31
N GLN A 48 -9.33 15.36 -19.70
CA GLN A 48 -10.28 16.23 -20.40
C GLN A 48 -9.59 17.50 -20.95
N PHE A 49 -8.53 17.98 -20.31
CA PHE A 49 -7.70 19.08 -20.79
C PHE A 49 -6.53 18.63 -21.68
N GLY A 50 -6.50 17.37 -22.10
CA GLY A 50 -5.44 16.81 -22.95
C GLY A 50 -4.12 16.52 -22.24
N VAL A 51 -4.07 16.65 -20.91
CA VAL A 51 -2.90 16.30 -20.10
C VAL A 51 -2.90 14.79 -19.86
N ARG A 52 -1.79 14.12 -20.21
CA ARG A 52 -1.57 12.70 -19.91
C ARG A 52 -0.54 12.59 -18.80
N GLY A 53 -0.88 11.87 -17.74
CA GLY A 53 0.07 11.54 -16.67
C GLY A 53 1.22 10.67 -17.20
N LEU A 54 2.42 10.86 -16.64
CA LEU A 54 3.61 10.05 -16.94
C LEU A 54 3.53 8.64 -16.32
N VAL A 55 2.74 8.49 -15.25
CA VAL A 55 2.63 7.26 -14.47
C VAL A 55 1.20 6.75 -14.56
N HIS A 56 1.05 5.49 -14.97
CA HIS A 56 -0.25 4.84 -15.06
C HIS A 56 -0.51 4.04 -13.77
N PRO A 57 -1.67 4.20 -13.10
CA PRO A 57 -1.96 3.54 -11.82
C PRO A 57 -1.97 2.01 -11.89
N PHE A 58 -2.09 1.42 -13.09
CA PHE A 58 -2.08 -0.02 -13.29
C PHE A 58 -0.71 -0.55 -13.76
N ASP A 59 0.31 0.29 -13.84
CA ASP A 59 1.65 -0.15 -14.21
C ASP A 59 2.36 -0.79 -13.00
N GLN A 60 2.37 -2.12 -12.98
CA GLN A 60 3.03 -2.92 -11.93
C GLN A 60 4.52 -2.67 -11.81
N THR A 61 5.18 -2.16 -12.85
CA THR A 61 6.61 -1.84 -12.81
C THR A 61 6.89 -0.54 -12.06
N GLN A 62 5.90 0.36 -12.00
CA GLN A 62 6.03 1.67 -11.36
C GLN A 62 5.31 1.75 -10.00
N LEU A 63 4.16 1.07 -9.88
CA LEU A 63 3.27 1.12 -8.72
C LEU A 63 2.83 -0.30 -8.30
N PRO A 64 3.77 -1.19 -7.93
CA PRO A 64 3.51 -2.60 -7.66
C PRO A 64 2.49 -2.84 -6.54
N LEU A 65 2.48 -2.06 -5.45
CA LEU A 65 1.52 -2.25 -4.36
C LEU A 65 0.14 -1.78 -4.80
N LEU A 66 0.03 -0.60 -5.38
CA LEU A 66 -1.23 -0.01 -5.79
C LEU A 66 -1.91 -0.80 -6.91
N SER A 67 -1.14 -1.21 -7.92
CA SER A 67 -1.67 -1.90 -9.11
C SER A 67 -2.11 -3.34 -8.84
N THR A 68 -1.64 -3.95 -7.74
CA THR A 68 -2.01 -5.31 -7.34
C THR A 68 -2.95 -5.36 -6.14
N MET A 69 -3.33 -4.20 -5.60
CA MET A 69 -4.22 -4.09 -4.45
C MET A 69 -5.61 -4.62 -4.78
N GLU A 70 -6.10 -5.55 -3.96
CA GLU A 70 -7.42 -6.15 -4.08
C GLU A 70 -8.32 -5.70 -2.93
N PHE A 71 -9.54 -5.29 -3.25
CA PHE A 71 -10.58 -5.00 -2.27
C PHE A 71 -11.51 -6.21 -2.17
N ASP A 72 -11.51 -6.86 -1.00
CA ASP A 72 -12.44 -7.92 -0.70
C ASP A 72 -13.64 -7.36 0.07
N ASN A 73 -14.81 -7.40 -0.55
CA ASN A 73 -16.08 -7.04 0.07
C ASN A 73 -16.85 -8.32 0.39
N SER A 74 -16.28 -9.18 1.23
CA SER A 74 -16.91 -10.44 1.65
C SER A 74 -18.01 -10.22 2.71
N GLY A 75 -18.80 -9.15 2.58
CA GLY A 75 -19.99 -8.93 3.39
C GLY A 75 -21.12 -9.79 2.85
N LYS A 76 -21.58 -10.78 3.63
CA LYS A 76 -22.90 -11.38 3.39
C LYS A 76 -23.93 -10.25 3.48
N GLU A 77 -24.89 -10.22 2.54
CA GLU A 77 -25.98 -9.24 2.54
C GLU A 77 -26.58 -9.11 3.95
N GLY A 78 -26.39 -7.96 4.61
CA GLY A 78 -26.97 -7.64 5.92
C GLY A 78 -25.99 -7.38 7.06
N GLU A 79 -24.72 -7.78 6.96
CA GLU A 79 -23.66 -7.35 7.89
C GLU A 79 -22.89 -6.16 7.29
N GLN A 80 -22.45 -5.22 8.15
CA GLN A 80 -21.59 -4.11 7.74
C GLN A 80 -20.48 -4.63 6.83
N VAL A 81 -20.42 -4.11 5.60
CA VAL A 81 -19.41 -4.49 4.61
C VAL A 81 -18.03 -4.21 5.21
N SER A 82 -17.38 -5.22 5.78
CA SER A 82 -15.98 -5.14 6.18
C SER A 82 -15.17 -5.23 4.91
N SER A 83 -14.94 -4.09 4.27
CA SER A 83 -14.01 -3.99 3.16
C SER A 83 -12.61 -4.29 3.68
N VAL A 84 -11.98 -5.32 3.13
CA VAL A 84 -10.59 -5.69 3.43
C VAL A 84 -9.73 -5.33 2.24
N VAL A 85 -8.56 -4.76 2.49
CA VAL A 85 -7.54 -4.56 1.45
C VAL A 85 -6.49 -5.64 1.60
N LYS A 86 -6.17 -6.33 0.50
CA LYS A 86 -5.20 -7.43 0.45
C LYS A 86 -4.33 -7.34 -0.80
N TRP A 87 -3.24 -8.10 -0.80
CA TRP A 87 -2.34 -8.24 -1.94
C TRP A 87 -2.30 -9.70 -2.44
N PRO A 88 -1.91 -9.93 -3.72
CA PRO A 88 -1.94 -11.27 -4.31
C PRO A 88 -0.98 -12.23 -3.63
N LYS A 89 -1.20 -13.53 -3.87
CA LYS A 89 -0.44 -14.62 -3.24
C LYS A 89 1.08 -14.50 -3.32
N VAL A 90 1.56 -14.01 -4.45
CA VAL A 90 3.00 -13.82 -4.70
C VAL A 90 3.69 -12.96 -3.62
N PHE A 91 2.98 -12.03 -2.97
CA PHE A 91 3.53 -11.18 -1.92
C PHE A 91 3.78 -11.90 -0.58
N HIS A 92 3.04 -12.99 -0.30
CA HIS A 92 3.20 -13.76 0.94
C HIS A 92 3.80 -15.16 0.74
N GLU A 93 3.67 -15.74 -0.46
CA GLU A 93 4.32 -16.99 -0.83
C GLU A 93 5.83 -16.82 -1.01
N ASP A 94 6.27 -15.77 -1.73
CA ASP A 94 7.69 -15.48 -1.90
C ASP A 94 8.15 -14.42 -0.87
N PRO A 95 9.04 -14.78 0.09
CA PRO A 95 9.56 -13.84 1.08
C PRO A 95 10.33 -12.66 0.48
N MET A 96 10.81 -12.76 -0.76
CA MET A 96 11.67 -11.76 -1.39
C MET A 96 10.89 -10.72 -2.19
N VAL A 97 9.64 -11.01 -2.56
CA VAL A 97 8.82 -10.13 -3.39
C VAL A 97 8.46 -8.85 -2.66
N LEU A 98 7.88 -8.95 -1.46
CA LEU A 98 7.50 -7.78 -0.67
C LEU A 98 8.69 -6.87 -0.34
N PRO A 99 9.82 -7.37 0.19
CA PRO A 99 11.03 -6.56 0.39
C PRO A 99 11.52 -5.83 -0.86
N SER A 100 11.45 -6.49 -2.02
CA SER A 100 11.91 -5.91 -3.29
C SER A 100 10.98 -4.79 -3.74
N VAL A 101 9.67 -5.00 -3.62
CA VAL A 101 8.64 -3.99 -3.90
C VAL A 101 8.79 -2.77 -2.99
N LEU A 102 8.96 -2.97 -1.68
CA LEU A 102 9.15 -1.88 -0.72
C LEU A 102 10.43 -1.08 -1.02
N ARG A 103 11.52 -1.75 -1.43
CA ARG A 103 12.76 -1.08 -1.85
C ARG A 103 12.59 -0.22 -3.11
N CYS A 104 11.73 -0.63 -4.04
CA CYS A 104 11.41 0.14 -5.23
C CYS A 104 10.53 1.36 -4.92
N ALA A 105 9.50 1.18 -4.07
CA ALA A 105 8.56 2.25 -3.71
C ALA A 105 9.18 3.30 -2.77
N LEU A 106 10.10 2.89 -1.89
CA LEU A 106 10.81 3.75 -0.94
C LEU A 106 12.30 3.83 -1.33
N PRO A 107 12.65 4.56 -2.42
CA PRO A 107 14.04 4.73 -2.80
C PRO A 107 14.80 5.37 -1.64
N ALA A 108 16.05 4.93 -1.43
CA ALA A 108 16.93 5.32 -0.33
C ALA A 108 17.41 6.80 -0.43
N THR A 109 16.48 7.74 -0.59
CA THR A 109 16.75 9.18 -0.64
C THR A 109 16.91 9.71 0.79
N SER A 110 17.94 9.26 1.49
CA SER A 110 18.59 9.90 2.63
C SER A 110 19.65 8.94 3.17
N ALA A 111 20.87 9.43 3.32
CA ALA A 111 22.07 8.70 3.75
C ALA A 111 22.00 8.08 5.17
N VAL A 112 20.82 8.00 5.78
CA VAL A 112 20.56 7.25 7.01
C VAL A 112 19.15 6.71 6.92
N ARG A 113 19.00 5.46 6.45
CA ARG A 113 17.77 4.69 6.65
C ARG A 113 17.67 4.46 8.17
N ARG A 114 17.05 5.39 8.89
CA ARG A 114 16.60 5.11 10.25
C ARG A 114 15.46 4.13 10.05
N ALA A 115 15.60 2.92 10.58
CA ALA A 115 14.52 1.95 10.65
C ALA A 115 13.23 2.70 11.01
N PRO A 116 12.16 2.59 10.21
CA PRO A 116 10.91 3.25 10.51
C PRO A 116 10.54 2.86 11.93
N LYS A 117 10.34 3.86 12.78
CA LYS A 117 9.84 3.58 14.13
C LYS A 117 8.45 2.99 13.94
N ALA A 118 8.31 1.69 14.18
CA ALA A 118 7.03 1.00 14.15
C ALA A 118 6.00 1.83 14.90
N LEU A 119 5.05 2.39 14.15
CA LEU A 119 4.00 3.21 14.70
C LEU A 119 3.00 2.29 15.37
N LYS A 120 2.38 2.79 16.44
CA LYS A 120 1.23 2.12 17.03
C LYS A 120 0.11 2.04 15.98
N PRO A 121 -0.67 0.94 15.90
CA PRO A 121 -1.78 0.79 14.94
C PRO A 121 -2.73 1.99 14.89
N GLN A 122 -3.00 2.60 16.04
CA GLN A 122 -3.82 3.82 16.20
C GLN A 122 -3.31 5.03 15.40
N ARG A 123 -2.04 5.03 14.97
CA ARG A 123 -1.41 6.12 14.21
C ARG A 123 -1.20 5.78 12.74
N TRP A 124 -1.49 4.56 12.31
CA TRP A 124 -1.38 4.17 10.91
C TRP A 124 -2.25 5.01 9.96
N PRO A 125 -3.45 5.49 10.34
CA PRO A 125 -4.21 6.44 9.51
C PRO A 125 -3.44 7.72 9.16
N GLN A 126 -2.47 8.13 10.00
CA GLN A 126 -1.63 9.30 9.77
C GLN A 126 -0.65 9.10 8.61
N LEU A 127 -0.36 7.84 8.20
CA LEU A 127 0.52 7.55 7.06
C LEU A 127 -0.16 7.84 5.72
N LEU A 128 -1.49 7.77 5.68
CA LEU A 128 -2.32 8.09 4.51
C LEU A 128 -2.75 9.57 4.50
N GLN A 129 -2.19 10.38 5.41
CA GLN A 129 -2.48 11.80 5.56
C GLN A 129 -1.18 12.61 5.55
N PRO A 130 -1.14 13.75 4.84
CA PRO A 130 -2.18 14.34 4.01
C PRO A 130 -2.53 13.47 2.77
N PRO A 131 -3.67 13.72 2.10
CA PRO A 131 -4.02 13.00 0.88
C PRO A 131 -2.90 13.07 -0.16
N ALA A 132 -2.66 11.96 -0.84
CA ALA A 132 -1.66 11.88 -1.88
C ALA A 132 -1.96 12.85 -3.03
N LYS A 133 -0.92 13.51 -3.52
CA LYS A 133 -1.02 14.46 -4.64
C LYS A 133 -0.81 13.79 -6.01
N SER A 134 -0.24 12.59 -6.01
CA SER A 134 0.05 11.81 -7.21
C SER A 134 -0.04 10.31 -6.91
N TRP A 135 -0.15 9.49 -7.95
CA TRP A 135 -0.13 8.04 -7.81
C TRP A 135 1.17 7.51 -7.18
N VAL A 136 2.31 8.15 -7.49
CA VAL A 136 3.62 7.81 -6.90
C VAL A 136 3.67 8.13 -5.42
N ASP A 137 3.10 9.27 -5.01
CA ASP A 137 3.03 9.62 -3.59
C ASP A 137 2.12 8.64 -2.83
N PHE A 138 1.04 8.19 -3.46
CA PHE A 138 0.14 7.23 -2.85
C PHE A 138 0.78 5.84 -2.70
N GLU A 139 1.52 5.38 -3.70
CA GLU A 139 2.34 4.15 -3.61
C GLU A 139 3.32 4.21 -2.43
N LYS A 140 3.98 5.35 -2.21
CA LYS A 140 4.88 5.55 -1.06
C LYS A 140 4.13 5.47 0.27
N GLN A 141 2.95 6.07 0.36
CA GLN A 141 2.11 6.00 1.57
C GLN A 141 1.64 4.55 1.84
N LEU A 142 1.26 3.80 0.80
CA LEU A 142 0.93 2.38 0.90
C LEU A 142 2.15 1.55 1.33
N ALA A 143 3.33 1.81 0.77
CA ALA A 143 4.56 1.13 1.18
C ALA A 143 4.90 1.38 2.65
N GLN A 144 4.76 2.63 3.13
CA GLN A 144 4.96 2.96 4.54
C GLN A 144 3.97 2.27 5.46
N LEU A 145 2.71 2.13 5.03
CA LEU A 145 1.67 1.41 5.76
C LEU A 145 1.99 -0.09 5.85
N VAL A 146 2.39 -0.70 4.73
CA VAL A 146 2.75 -2.13 4.65
C VAL A 146 4.03 -2.45 5.43
N GLU A 147 4.89 -1.45 5.65
CA GLU A 147 6.10 -1.58 6.46
C GLU A 147 5.83 -1.56 7.99
N GLN A 148 4.63 -1.17 8.45
CA GLN A 148 4.27 -1.15 9.88
C GLN A 148 3.84 -2.51 10.43
#